data_AF-A0A947MV87-F1
#
_entry.id   AF-A0A947MV87-F1
#
_cell.length_a   1.000
_cell.length_b   1.000
_cell.length_c   1.000
_cell.angle_alpha   90.00
_cell.angle_beta   90.00
_cell.angle_gamma   90.00
#
_symmetry.space_group_name_H-M   'P 1'
#
loop_
_entity.id
_entity.type
_entity.pdbx_description
1 polymer ?
#
loop_
_entity_poly.entity_id
_entity_poly.type
_entity_poly.pdbx_seq_one_letter_code
_entity_poly.pdbx_strand_id
1 'polypeptide(L)'
;MKTTKARLGELLIARGALDTASVERLLNRQRDEHRRLGELILEEGLVGEGALREALAEQHGLGSVDLSVSPPAPNALSLVPIDVIRRCEAVPLAVEGQTLYVAMVDPDNVLAREELRFASGYTSLRIALITATDFTRFV
;
A
#
# COMPACT_ATOMS: atom_id res chain seq x y z
N MET A 1 -19.33 -16.05 -0.69
CA MET A 1 -19.25 -15.19 -1.89
C MET A 1 -18.01 -14.31 -1.74
N LYS A 2 -16.96 -14.52 -2.55
CA LYS A 2 -15.83 -13.58 -2.60
C LYS A 2 -16.32 -12.36 -3.40
N THR A 3 -16.45 -11.21 -2.76
CA THR A 3 -16.67 -9.94 -3.44
C THR A 3 -15.40 -9.69 -4.25
N THR A 4 -15.38 -10.09 -5.53
CA THR A 4 -14.11 -10.23 -6.28
C THR A 4 -13.59 -8.86 -6.69
N LYS A 5 -12.87 -8.24 -5.77
CA LYS A 5 -11.82 -7.25 -6.04
C LYS A 5 -11.00 -7.74 -7.25
N ALA A 6 -10.88 -6.93 -8.30
CA ALA A 6 -10.08 -7.30 -9.48
C ALA A 6 -8.66 -7.63 -9.02
N ARG A 7 -8.08 -8.75 -9.50
CA ARG A 7 -6.72 -9.13 -9.06
C ARG A 7 -5.71 -8.18 -9.71
N LEU A 8 -4.65 -7.83 -8.99
CA LEU A 8 -3.58 -6.95 -9.51
C LEU A 8 -3.09 -7.36 -10.92
N GLY A 9 -2.83 -8.65 -11.12
CA GLY A 9 -2.38 -9.16 -12.41
C GLY A 9 -3.40 -8.97 -13.53
N GLU A 10 -4.69 -9.22 -13.27
CA GLU A 10 -5.78 -9.01 -14.23
C GLU A 10 -5.91 -7.52 -14.59
N LEU A 11 -5.78 -6.64 -13.59
CA LEU A 11 -5.85 -5.20 -13.77
C LEU A 11 -4.70 -4.69 -14.65
N LEU A 12 -3.47 -5.16 -14.39
CA LEU A 12 -2.30 -4.78 -15.17
C LEU A 12 -2.33 -5.33 -16.60
N ILE A 13 -2.92 -6.52 -16.80
CA ILE A 13 -3.19 -7.05 -18.15
C ILE A 13 -4.22 -6.18 -18.88
N ALA A 14 -5.32 -5.84 -18.22
CA ALA A 14 -6.37 -5.01 -18.83
C ALA A 14 -5.86 -3.62 -19.25
N ARG A 15 -4.85 -3.09 -18.55
CA ARG A 15 -4.17 -1.83 -18.88
C ARG A 15 -3.05 -1.97 -19.93
N GLY A 16 -2.78 -3.17 -20.42
CA GLY A 16 -1.69 -3.45 -21.37
C GLY A 16 -0.28 -3.32 -20.77
N ALA A 17 -0.17 -3.27 -19.44
CA ALA A 17 1.11 -3.13 -18.74
C ALA A 17 1.83 -4.48 -18.57
N LEU A 18 1.07 -5.59 -18.53
CA LEU A 18 1.58 -6.96 -18.46
C LEU A 18 0.82 -7.85 -19.43
N ASP A 19 1.43 -8.96 -19.84
CA ASP A 19 0.73 -10.07 -20.50
C ASP A 19 0.45 -11.22 -19.52
N THR A 20 -0.40 -12.15 -19.93
CA THR A 20 -0.76 -13.32 -19.12
C THR A 20 0.45 -14.17 -18.74
N ALA A 21 1.39 -14.37 -19.67
CA ALA A 21 2.59 -15.16 -19.45
C ALA A 21 3.48 -14.57 -18.34
N SER A 22 3.65 -13.24 -18.34
CA SER A 22 4.41 -12.52 -17.32
C SER A 22 3.73 -12.62 -15.96
N VAL A 23 2.41 -12.46 -15.89
CA VAL A 23 1.65 -12.60 -14.64
C VAL A 23 1.76 -14.02 -14.09
N GLU A 24 1.61 -15.05 -14.91
CA GLU A 24 1.75 -16.45 -14.47
C GLU A 24 3.16 -16.75 -13.94
N ARG A 25 4.20 -16.26 -14.63
CA ARG A 25 5.60 -16.38 -14.18
C ARG A 25 5.82 -15.70 -12.83
N LEU A 26 5.32 -14.48 -12.67
CA LEU A 26 5.42 -13.71 -11.42
C LEU A 26 4.65 -14.35 -10.27
N LEU A 27 3.47 -14.93 -10.52
CA LEU A 27 2.70 -15.66 -9.52
C LEU A 27 3.41 -16.93 -9.04
N ASN A 28 4.10 -17.64 -9.95
CA ASN A 28 4.94 -18.78 -9.55
C ASN A 28 6.10 -18.33 -8.66
N ARG A 29 6.84 -17.28 -9.05
CA ARG A 29 7.88 -16.67 -8.19
C ARG A 29 7.32 -16.22 -6.84
N GLN A 30 6.14 -15.60 -6.83
CA GLN A 30 5.48 -15.15 -5.61
C GLN A 30 5.28 -16.27 -4.60
N ARG A 31 4.83 -17.43 -5.07
CA ARG A 31 4.64 -18.63 -4.24
C ARG A 31 5.96 -19.15 -3.71
N ASP A 32 6.98 -19.20 -4.56
CA ASP A 32 8.27 -19.83 -4.24
C ASP A 32 9.16 -18.93 -3.36
N GLU A 33 9.07 -17.60 -3.53
CA GLU A 33 9.85 -16.60 -2.77
C GLU A 33 9.11 -16.03 -1.55
N HIS A 34 7.80 -16.29 -1.40
CA HIS A 34 6.95 -15.73 -0.34
C HIS A 34 6.93 -14.19 -0.29
N ARG A 35 7.02 -13.54 -1.45
CA ARG A 35 7.03 -12.07 -1.59
C ARG A 35 5.69 -11.53 -2.10
N ARG A 36 5.50 -10.21 -2.11
CA ARG A 36 4.29 -9.61 -2.70
C ARG A 36 4.45 -9.53 -4.22
N LEU A 37 3.36 -9.78 -4.94
CA LEU A 37 3.35 -9.68 -6.41
C LEU A 37 3.82 -8.32 -6.91
N GLY A 38 3.40 -7.23 -6.25
CA GLY A 38 3.82 -5.87 -6.62
C GLY A 38 5.34 -5.65 -6.53
N GLU A 39 6.01 -6.21 -5.53
CA GLU A 39 7.46 -6.10 -5.38
C GLU A 39 8.19 -6.81 -6.53
N LEU A 40 7.72 -8.00 -6.90
CA LEU A 40 8.28 -8.77 -8.02
C LEU A 40 8.07 -8.05 -9.36
N ILE A 41 6.93 -7.39 -9.54
CA ILE A 41 6.64 -6.59 -10.73
C ILE A 41 7.63 -5.43 -10.89
N LEU A 42 7.94 -4.72 -9.79
CA LEU A 42 8.91 -3.61 -9.82
C LEU A 42 10.34 -4.10 -10.05
N GLU A 43 10.71 -5.22 -9.40
CA GLU A 43 12.03 -5.82 -9.55
C GLU A 43 12.34 -6.20 -11.00
N GLU A 44 11.35 -6.73 -11.72
CA GLU A 44 11.47 -7.11 -13.13
C GLU A 44 11.43 -5.91 -14.08
N GLY A 45 11.16 -4.71 -13.57
CA GLY A 45 11.10 -3.48 -14.37
C GLY A 45 9.96 -3.46 -15.39
N LEU A 46 8.97 -4.36 -15.26
CA LEU A 46 7.88 -4.51 -16.22
C LEU A 46 6.84 -3.40 -16.10
N VAL A 47 6.65 -2.87 -14.90
CA VAL A 47 5.71 -1.79 -14.61
C VAL A 47 6.40 -0.75 -13.73
N GLY A 48 6.24 0.52 -14.07
CA GLY A 48 6.73 1.62 -13.23
C GLY A 48 5.97 1.74 -11.91
N GLU A 49 6.62 2.29 -10.90
CA GLU A 49 6.07 2.37 -9.54
C GLU A 49 4.76 3.17 -9.45
N GLY A 50 4.64 4.28 -10.17
CA GLY A 50 3.39 5.05 -10.22
C GLY A 50 2.23 4.22 -10.77
N ALA A 51 2.46 3.48 -11.87
CA ALA A 51 1.43 2.64 -12.47
C ALA A 51 1.04 1.45 -11.58
N LEU A 52 2.01 0.84 -10.88
CA LEU A 52 1.73 -0.19 -9.88
C LEU A 52 0.92 0.37 -8.71
N ARG A 53 1.30 1.53 -8.20
CA ARG A 53 0.63 2.20 -7.08
C ARG A 53 -0.83 2.54 -7.43
N GLU A 54 -1.08 3.06 -8.62
CA GLU A 54 -2.43 3.30 -9.14
C GLU A 54 -3.23 2.01 -9.32
N ALA A 55 -2.60 0.94 -9.81
CA ALA A 55 -3.25 -0.35 -9.97
C ALA A 55 -3.68 -0.95 -8.63
N LEU A 56 -2.80 -0.90 -7.63
CA LEU A 56 -3.10 -1.32 -6.27
C LEU A 56 -4.19 -0.46 -5.64
N ALA A 57 -4.16 0.86 -5.84
CA ALA A 57 -5.18 1.77 -5.32
C ALA A 57 -6.56 1.47 -5.92
N GLU A 58 -6.63 1.26 -7.24
CA GLU A 58 -7.87 0.87 -7.92
C GLU A 58 -8.37 -0.49 -7.42
N GLN A 59 -7.47 -1.48 -7.31
CA GLN A 59 -7.80 -2.77 -6.71
C GLN A 59 -8.46 -2.55 -5.35
N HIS A 60 -7.93 -1.67 -4.50
CA HIS A 60 -8.46 -1.36 -3.17
C HIS A 60 -9.67 -0.42 -3.13
N GLY A 61 -10.03 0.21 -4.25
CA GLY A 61 -11.06 1.26 -4.27
C GLY A 61 -10.65 2.48 -3.42
N LEU A 62 -9.35 2.74 -3.30
CA LEU A 62 -8.77 3.82 -2.49
C LEU A 62 -7.98 4.78 -3.38
N GLY A 63 -7.67 5.97 -2.85
CA GLY A 63 -6.62 6.79 -3.41
C GLY A 63 -5.24 6.23 -3.06
N SER A 64 -4.20 6.67 -3.77
CA SER A 64 -2.80 6.40 -3.41
C SER A 64 -2.05 7.69 -3.10
N VAL A 65 -0.89 7.53 -2.46
CA VAL A 65 0.02 8.62 -2.15
C VAL A 65 1.46 8.26 -2.52
N ASP A 66 2.17 9.24 -3.05
CA ASP A 66 3.61 9.20 -3.23
C ASP A 66 4.27 10.05 -2.14
N LEU A 67 5.00 9.42 -1.21
CA LEU A 67 5.62 10.13 -0.09
C LEU A 67 6.75 11.07 -0.53
N SER A 68 7.32 10.87 -1.72
CA SER A 68 8.33 11.78 -2.27
C SER A 68 7.73 13.12 -2.73
N VAL A 69 6.46 13.10 -3.13
CA VAL A 69 5.72 14.28 -3.60
C VAL A 69 4.92 14.93 -2.47
N SER A 70 4.32 14.11 -1.60
CA SER A 70 3.52 14.56 -0.47
C SER A 70 4.09 13.99 0.84
N PRO A 71 5.16 14.60 1.38
CA PRO A 71 5.80 14.09 2.59
C PRO A 71 4.87 14.21 3.81
N PRO A 72 4.98 13.28 4.78
CA PRO A 72 4.22 13.35 6.02
C PRO A 72 4.46 14.63 6.82
N ALA A 73 3.40 15.16 7.43
CA ALA A 73 3.50 16.27 8.36
C ALA A 73 4.18 15.82 9.67
N PRO A 74 5.16 16.56 10.22
CA PRO A 74 5.90 16.16 11.42
C PRO A 74 5.01 15.89 12.64
N ASN A 75 3.93 16.67 12.79
CA ASN A 75 2.95 16.47 13.85
C ASN A 75 2.20 15.14 13.71
N ALA A 76 1.88 14.69 12.49
CA ALA A 76 1.24 13.40 12.27
C ALA A 76 2.18 12.23 12.57
N LEU A 77 3.44 12.31 12.13
CA LEU A 77 4.45 11.29 12.43
C LEU A 77 4.66 11.10 13.92
N SER A 78 4.65 12.19 14.70
CA SER A 78 4.84 12.13 16.15
C SER A 78 3.71 11.43 16.91
N LEU A 79 2.55 11.20 16.28
CA LEU A 79 1.41 10.51 16.92
C LEU A 79 1.61 9.01 17.03
N VAL A 80 2.44 8.41 16.18
CA VAL A 80 2.59 6.95 16.11
C VAL A 80 4.06 6.59 16.32
N PRO A 81 4.40 5.78 17.33
CA PRO A 81 5.76 5.31 17.52
C PRO A 81 6.30 4.59 16.29
N ILE A 82 7.59 4.76 15.98
CA ILE A 82 8.22 4.18 14.78
C ILE A 82 8.09 2.65 14.70
N ASP A 83 8.10 1.95 15.84
CA ASP A 83 7.91 0.50 15.88
C ASP A 83 6.49 0.09 15.47
N VAL A 84 5.48 0.93 15.75
CA VAL A 84 4.10 0.71 15.30
C VAL A 84 4.00 1.01 13.80
N ILE A 85 4.61 2.10 13.31
CA ILE A 85 4.71 2.41 11.88
C ILE A 85 5.28 1.22 11.10
N ARG A 86 6.40 0.66 11.58
CA ARG A 86 7.08 -0.50 10.99
C ARG A 86 6.22 -1.75 10.99
N ARG A 87 5.60 -2.09 12.13
CA ARG A 87 4.78 -3.31 12.28
C ARG A 87 3.46 -3.23 11.50
N CYS A 88 2.84 -2.06 11.45
CA CYS A 88 1.61 -1.82 10.71
C CYS A 88 1.83 -1.57 9.22
N GLU A 89 3.09 -1.40 8.79
CA GLU A 89 3.46 -0.95 7.45
C GLU A 89 2.64 0.27 7.00
N ALA A 90 2.62 1.28 7.86
CA ALA A 90 1.72 2.41 7.71
C ALA A 90 2.34 3.72 8.19
N VAL A 91 2.21 4.77 7.38
CA VAL A 91 2.80 6.09 7.63
C VAL A 91 1.68 7.10 7.91
N PRO A 92 1.61 7.71 9.11
CA PRO A 92 0.74 8.85 9.37
C PRO A 92 1.12 10.02 8.47
N LEU A 93 0.16 10.59 7.73
CA LEU A 93 0.40 11.63 6.73
C LEU A 93 0.08 13.03 7.27
N ALA A 94 -1.12 13.18 7.82
CA ALA A 94 -1.67 14.46 8.24
C ALA A 94 -2.81 14.24 9.25
N VAL A 95 -3.14 15.30 9.98
CA VAL A 95 -4.29 15.34 10.89
C VAL A 95 -5.18 16.48 10.49
N GLU A 96 -6.47 16.21 10.33
CA GLU A 96 -7.50 17.23 10.14
C GLU A 96 -8.66 16.99 11.11
N GLY A 97 -8.80 17.87 12.09
CA GLY A 97 -9.82 17.77 13.14
C GLY A 97 -9.67 16.50 13.97
N GLN A 98 -10.55 15.52 13.75
CA GLN A 98 -10.56 14.22 14.44
C GLN A 98 -10.19 13.05 13.52
N THR A 99 -9.64 13.35 12.34
CA THR A 99 -9.26 12.35 11.35
C THR A 99 -7.75 12.32 11.17
N LEU A 100 -7.17 11.13 11.30
CA LEU A 100 -5.79 10.86 10.94
C LEU A 100 -5.75 10.28 9.52
N TYR A 101 -5.03 10.93 8.62
CA TYR A 101 -4.74 10.41 7.29
C TYR A 101 -3.52 9.49 7.37
N VAL A 102 -3.62 8.30 6.78
CA VAL A 102 -2.58 7.28 6.86
C VAL A 102 -2.36 6.64 5.49
N ALA A 103 -1.10 6.48 5.09
CA ALA A 103 -0.70 5.65 3.98
C ALA A 103 -0.44 4.23 4.47
N MET A 104 -1.06 3.21 3.88
CA MET A 104 -0.87 1.82 4.28
C MET A 104 -0.46 0.94 3.11
N VAL A 105 0.47 0.01 3.36
CA VAL A 105 0.85 -0.99 2.35
C VAL A 105 -0.25 -2.03 2.17
N ASP A 106 -0.88 -2.48 3.26
CA ASP A 106 -2.05 -3.34 3.24
C ASP A 106 -3.27 -2.69 3.94
N PRO A 107 -4.13 -2.00 3.17
CA PRO A 107 -5.35 -1.38 3.71
C PRO A 107 -6.38 -2.37 4.27
N ASP A 108 -6.32 -3.65 3.89
CA ASP A 108 -7.29 -4.66 4.34
C ASP A 108 -6.88 -5.24 5.71
N ASN A 109 -5.66 -4.95 6.19
CA ASN A 109 -5.16 -5.40 7.48
C ASN A 109 -5.90 -4.72 8.65
N VAL A 110 -6.92 -5.39 9.15
CA VAL A 110 -7.75 -4.93 10.28
C VAL A 110 -6.91 -4.69 11.54
N LEU A 111 -5.97 -5.59 11.85
CA LEU A 111 -5.16 -5.49 13.07
C LEU A 111 -4.25 -4.26 13.04
N ALA A 112 -3.61 -4.00 11.90
CA ALA A 112 -2.80 -2.79 11.71
C ALA A 112 -3.63 -1.52 11.87
N ARG A 113 -4.85 -1.49 11.33
CA ARG A 113 -5.75 -0.32 11.47
C ARG A 113 -6.14 -0.08 12.93
N GLU A 114 -6.49 -1.13 13.67
CA GLU A 114 -6.86 -0.99 15.09
C GLU A 114 -5.66 -0.59 15.95
N GLU A 115 -4.48 -1.13 15.67
CA GLU A 115 -3.25 -0.75 16.35
C GLU A 115 -2.87 0.72 16.09
N LEU A 116 -3.03 1.20 14.85
CA LEU A 116 -2.85 2.61 14.50
C LEU A 116 -3.82 3.52 15.25
N ARG A 117 -5.10 3.14 15.39
CA ARG A 117 -6.07 3.91 16.17
C ARG A 117 -5.66 4.00 17.63
N PHE A 118 -5.25 2.87 18.21
CA PHE A 118 -4.83 2.80 19.60
C PHE A 118 -3.57 3.65 19.85
N ALA A 119 -2.55 3.50 19.01
CA ALA A 119 -1.28 4.20 19.16
C ALA A 119 -1.41 5.71 18.95
N SER A 120 -2.21 6.13 17.96
CA SER A 120 -2.40 7.55 17.64
C SER A 120 -3.40 8.27 18.54
N GLY A 121 -4.32 7.53 19.18
CA GLY A 121 -5.48 8.10 19.87
C GLY A 121 -6.60 8.57 18.94
N TYR A 122 -6.53 8.31 17.62
CA TYR A 122 -7.56 8.73 16.66
C TYR A 122 -8.51 7.59 16.28
N THR A 123 -9.81 7.79 16.50
CA THR A 123 -10.85 6.83 16.12
C THR A 123 -11.28 6.94 14.65
N SER A 124 -10.95 8.03 13.95
CA SER A 124 -11.23 8.17 12.50
C SER A 124 -9.94 8.10 11.71
N LEU A 125 -9.82 7.09 10.84
CA LEU A 125 -8.70 6.93 9.91
C LEU A 125 -9.19 7.14 8.47
N ARG A 126 -8.47 7.95 7.70
CA ARG A 126 -8.62 8.04 6.24
C ARG A 126 -7.41 7.40 5.59
N ILE A 127 -7.64 6.31 4.86
CA ILE A 127 -6.58 5.46 4.35
C ILE A 127 -6.33 5.75 2.87
N ALA A 128 -5.06 5.90 2.53
CA ALA A 128 -4.56 5.86 1.17
C ALA A 128 -3.59 4.68 1.02
N LEU A 129 -3.45 4.17 -0.20
CA LEU A 129 -2.51 3.09 -0.51
C LEU A 129 -1.12 3.65 -0.80
N ILE A 130 -0.11 2.95 -0.32
CA ILE A 130 1.31 3.14 -0.67
C ILE A 130 1.90 1.79 -1.07
N THR A 131 2.91 1.77 -1.94
CA THR A 131 3.59 0.52 -2.29
C THR A 131 4.50 0.07 -1.13
N ALA A 132 4.77 -1.23 -1.05
CA ALA A 132 5.75 -1.76 -0.08
C ALA A 132 7.12 -1.11 -0.30
N THR A 133 7.49 -0.90 -1.56
CA THR A 133 8.75 -0.27 -1.96
C THR A 133 8.83 1.19 -1.51
N ASP A 134 7.79 2.00 -1.74
CA ASP A 134 7.74 3.39 -1.24
C ASP A 134 7.82 3.43 0.29
N PHE A 135 7.12 2.52 0.98
CA PHE A 135 7.18 2.41 2.44
C PHE A 135 8.60 2.10 2.94
N THR A 136 9.26 1.09 2.38
CA THR A 136 10.62 0.69 2.75
C THR A 136 11.65 1.79 2.48
N ARG A 137 11.46 2.63 1.45
CA ARG A 137 12.35 3.77 1.20
C ARG A 137 12.18 4.90 2.22
N PHE A 138 11.01 5.02 2.83
CA PHE A 138 10.71 6.08 3.78
C PHE A 138 11.15 5.76 5.22
N VAL A 139 11.07 4.49 5.65
CA VAL A 139 11.23 4.02 7.05
C VAL A 139 12.57 3.36 7.33
#